data_AF-A0A2D5GTJ6-F1
#
_entry.id   AF-A0A2D5GTJ6-F1
#
_cell.length_a   1.000
_cell.length_b   1.000
_cell.length_c   1.000
_cell.angle_alpha   90.00
_cell.angle_beta   90.00
_cell.angle_gamma   90.00
#
_symmetry.space_group_name_H-M   'P 1'
#
loop_
_entity.id
_entity.type
_entity.pdbx_description
1 polymer ?
#
loop_
_entity_poly.entity_id
_entity_poly.type
_entity_poly.pdbx_seq_one_letter_code
_entity_poly.pdbx_strand_id
1 'polypeptide(L)'
;MEEGVLGKADRNGNILINKNIRDPKQREEVIAHEDFHIKEIKMGILDYDDKCVYTRKSTKDKWKCHPRSKMKEGSSALAWEQRAHK
;
A
#
# COMPACT_ATOMS: atom_id res chain seq x y z
N MET A 1 9.21 6.17 9.32
CA MET A 1 8.53 4.86 9.23
C MET A 1 8.18 4.46 10.64
N GLU A 2 6.93 4.05 10.87
CA GLU A 2 6.51 3.54 12.18
C GLU A 2 7.27 2.24 12.51
N GLU A 3 7.43 1.95 13.80
CA GLU A 3 8.05 0.70 14.25
C GLU A 3 7.22 -0.49 13.76
N GLY A 4 7.86 -1.40 13.01
CA GLY A 4 7.23 -2.59 12.44
C GLY A 4 6.85 -2.48 10.95
N VAL A 5 6.98 -1.30 10.33
CA VAL A 5 6.78 -1.15 8.88
C VAL A 5 8.06 -1.52 8.12
N LEU A 6 7.95 -2.53 7.24
CA LEU A 6 9.05 -3.05 6.43
C LEU A 6 9.19 -2.30 5.09
N GLY A 7 8.09 -1.83 4.51
CA GLY A 7 8.02 -1.08 3.27
C GLY A 7 6.84 -0.10 3.26
N LYS A 8 6.91 0.93 2.42
CA LYS A 8 5.80 1.84 2.14
C LYS A 8 5.89 2.40 0.72
N ALA A 9 4.85 2.18 -0.08
CA ALA A 9 4.64 2.83 -1.36
C ALA A 9 4.11 4.26 -1.17
N ASP A 10 4.71 5.22 -1.89
CA ASP A 10 4.24 6.59 -1.99
C ASP A 10 3.39 6.77 -3.26
N ARG A 11 2.44 7.71 -3.22
CA ARG A 11 1.58 8.10 -4.36
C ARG A 11 2.37 8.52 -5.61
N ASN A 12 3.60 8.98 -5.44
CA ASN A 12 4.49 9.33 -6.54
C ASN A 12 5.13 8.09 -7.21
N GLY A 13 4.82 6.88 -6.74
CA GLY A 13 5.41 5.63 -7.23
C GLY A 13 6.78 5.32 -6.65
N ASN A 14 7.13 5.93 -5.51
CA ASN A 14 8.37 5.60 -4.80
C ASN A 14 8.12 4.48 -3.78
N ILE A 15 9.06 3.55 -3.66
CA ILE A 15 9.03 2.51 -2.63
C ILE A 15 10.05 2.86 -1.54
N LEU A 16 9.56 3.15 -0.34
CA LEU A 16 10.37 3.34 0.85
C LEU A 16 10.57 1.99 1.53
N ILE A 17 11.78 1.46 1.53
CA ILE A 17 12.10 0.19 2.20
C ILE A 17 12.83 0.50 3.51
N ASN A 18 12.51 -0.25 4.56
CA ASN A 18 13.23 -0.16 5.80
C ASN A 18 14.67 -0.66 5.63
N LYS A 19 15.65 0.23 5.88
CA LYS A 19 17.10 -0.07 5.79
C LYS A 19 17.57 -1.18 6.72
N ASN A 20 16.75 -1.55 7.71
CA ASN A 20 17.05 -2.63 8.65
C ASN A 20 16.81 -4.03 8.07
N ILE A 21 16.19 -4.14 6.89
CA ILE A 21 16.05 -5.42 6.18
C ILE A 21 17.43 -5.81 5.66
N ARG A 22 18.03 -6.81 6.30
CA ARG A 22 19.34 -7.37 5.92
C ARG A 22 19.22 -8.54 4.94
N ASP A 23 18.06 -9.19 4.92
CA ASP A 23 17.82 -10.31 4.04
C ASP A 23 17.41 -9.82 2.64
N PRO A 24 18.14 -10.18 1.58
CA PRO A 24 17.84 -9.72 0.23
C PRO A 24 16.52 -10.29 -0.30
N LYS A 25 16.12 -11.51 0.07
CA LYS A 25 14.84 -12.10 -0.36
C LYS A 25 13.68 -11.37 0.30
N GLN A 26 13.76 -11.12 1.60
CA GLN A 26 12.76 -10.34 2.32
C GLN A 26 12.61 -8.93 1.71
N ARG A 27 13.72 -8.31 1.30
CA ARG A 27 13.69 -7.03 0.61
C ARG A 27 12.96 -7.12 -0.74
N GLU A 28 13.24 -8.14 -1.54
CA GLU A 28 12.53 -8.36 -2.82
C GLU A 28 11.04 -8.63 -2.61
N GLU A 29 10.65 -9.40 -1.60
CA GLU A 29 9.23 -9.63 -1.26
C GLU A 29 8.51 -8.33 -0.88
N VAL A 30 9.16 -7.48 -0.06
CA VAL A 30 8.63 -6.16 0.28
C VAL A 30 8.53 -5.29 -0.96
N ILE A 31 9.54 -5.27 -1.83
CA ILE A 31 9.48 -4.51 -3.09
C ILE A 31 8.31 -4.99 -3.96
N ALA A 32 8.13 -6.31 -4.09
CA ALA A 32 7.06 -6.88 -4.91
C ALA A 32 5.68 -6.50 -4.36
N HIS A 33 5.51 -6.50 -3.03
CA HIS A 33 4.29 -6.05 -2.36
C HIS A 33 4.01 -4.57 -2.63
N GLU A 34 5.01 -3.70 -2.45
CA GLU A 34 4.85 -2.26 -2.69
C GLU A 34 4.69 -1.91 -4.18
N ASP A 35 5.31 -2.66 -5.08
CA ASP A 35 5.13 -2.51 -6.53
C ASP A 35 3.70 -2.87 -6.97
N PHE A 36 3.08 -3.85 -6.32
CA PHE A 36 1.66 -4.16 -6.52
C PHE A 36 0.79 -2.95 -6.15
N HIS A 37 1.02 -2.34 -4.98
CA HIS A 37 0.31 -1.13 -4.57
C HIS A 37 0.49 0.02 -5.57
N ILE A 38 1.72 0.23 -6.07
CA ILE A 38 1.99 1.26 -7.10
C ILE A 38 1.25 0.96 -8.40
N LYS A 39 1.17 -0.30 -8.83
CA LYS A 39 0.38 -0.69 -10.00
C LYS A 39 -1.10 -0.37 -9.79
N GLU A 40 -1.65 -0.66 -8.62
CA GLU A 40 -3.04 -0.32 -8.31
C GLU A 40 -3.29 1.20 -8.32
N ILE A 41 -2.32 2.00 -7.86
CA ILE A 41 -2.36 3.47 -7.99
C ILE A 41 -2.31 3.90 -9.45
N LYS A 42 -1.40 3.36 -10.24
CA LYS A 42 -1.26 3.70 -11.68
C LYS A 42 -2.49 3.27 -12.50
N MET A 43 -3.10 2.14 -12.16
CA MET A 43 -4.38 1.71 -12.70
C MET A 43 -5.54 2.61 -12.23
N GLY A 44 -5.30 3.41 -11.20
CA GLY A 44 -6.24 4.30 -10.58
C GLY A 44 -7.32 3.55 -9.83
N ILE A 45 -7.08 2.36 -9.29
CA ILE A 45 -8.05 1.64 -8.44
C ILE A 45 -7.77 1.80 -6.95
N LEU A 46 -6.57 2.28 -6.61
CA LEU A 46 -6.10 2.60 -5.27
C LEU A 46 -5.53 4.03 -5.27
N ASP A 47 -5.75 4.79 -4.22
CA ASP A 47 -5.11 6.10 -4.01
C ASP A 47 -5.06 6.39 -2.51
N TYR A 48 -4.18 7.30 -2.09
CA TYR A 48 -4.06 7.70 -0.69
C TYR A 48 -3.74 9.18 -0.57
N ASP A 49 -4.38 9.84 0.38
CA ASP A 49 -3.96 11.13 0.91
C ASP A 49 -3.64 11.02 2.41
N ASP A 50 -3.27 12.13 3.05
CA ASP A 50 -2.94 12.19 4.48
C ASP A 50 -4.11 11.82 5.41
N LYS A 51 -5.34 11.75 4.91
CA LYS A 51 -6.58 11.61 5.70
C LYS A 51 -7.36 10.34 5.37
N CYS A 52 -7.31 9.85 4.14
CA CYS A 52 -8.09 8.73 3.61
C CYS A 52 -7.26 7.88 2.64
N VAL A 53 -7.56 6.58 2.63
CA VAL A 53 -7.23 5.69 1.52
C VAL A 53 -8.47 5.53 0.65
N TYR A 54 -8.34 5.78 -0.64
CA TYR A 54 -9.42 5.63 -1.61
C TYR A 54 -9.25 4.31 -2.35
N THR A 55 -10.32 3.52 -2.40
CA THR A 55 -10.31 2.27 -3.19
C THR A 55 -11.52 2.21 -4.10
N ARG A 56 -11.36 1.57 -5.25
CA ARG A 56 -12.46 1.17 -6.13
C ARG A 56 -12.13 -0.16 -6.80
N LYS A 57 -13.16 -0.90 -7.24
CA LYS A 57 -12.96 -2.21 -7.88
C LYS A 57 -12.63 -2.08 -9.37
N SER A 58 -13.14 -1.04 -10.00
CA SER A 58 -12.89 -0.71 -11.40
C SER A 58 -12.85 0.79 -11.60
N THR A 59 -12.25 1.25 -12.69
CA THR A 59 -12.23 2.67 -13.08
C THR A 59 -13.62 3.25 -13.34
N LYS A 60 -14.63 2.38 -13.50
CA LYS A 60 -16.05 2.74 -13.63
C LYS A 60 -16.77 2.90 -12.29
N ASP A 61 -16.21 2.36 -11.20
CA ASP A 61 -16.81 2.45 -9.87
C ASP A 61 -16.47 3.77 -9.16
N LYS A 62 -17.31 4.15 -8.21
CA LYS A 62 -17.05 5.28 -7.30
C LYS A 62 -15.96 4.93 -6.29
N TRP A 63 -15.14 5.91 -5.96
CA TRP A 63 -14.14 5.79 -4.90
C TRP A 63 -14.81 5.62 -3.54
N LYS A 64 -14.28 4.68 -2.75
CA LYS A 64 -14.59 4.49 -1.33
C LYS A 64 -13.47 5.09 -0.50
N CYS A 65 -13.77 6.15 0.26
CA CYS A 65 -12.86 6.76 1.23
C CYS A 65 -12.83 5.88 2.49
N HIS A 66 -11.65 5.42 2.87
CA HIS A 66 -11.38 4.75 4.14
C HIS A 66 -10.56 5.72 4.99
N PRO A 67 -11.16 6.42 5.97
CA PRO A 67 -10.45 7.41 6.78
C PRO A 67 -9.34 6.74 7.58
N ARG A 68 -8.12 7.27 7.49
CA ARG A 68 -6.96 6.81 8.27
C ARG A 68 -7.23 6.88 9.78
N SER A 69 -8.04 7.84 10.23
CA SER A 69 -8.47 7.93 11.64
C SER A 69 -9.34 6.76 12.12
N LYS A 70 -9.99 6.04 11.20
CA LYS A 70 -10.92 4.93 11.50
C LYS A 70 -10.36 3.56 11.11
N MET A 71 -9.14 3.50 10.60
CA MET A 71 -8.50 2.26 10.18
C MET A 71 -7.05 2.22 10.63
N LYS A 72 -6.51 1.02 10.79
CA LYS A 72 -5.08 0.85 11.09
C LYS A 72 -4.32 0.73 9.77
N GLU A 73 -3.55 1.76 9.42
CA GLU A 73 -2.72 1.78 8.22
C GLU A 73 -1.73 0.60 8.22
N GLY A 74 -1.52 -0.02 7.05
CA GLY A 74 -0.66 -1.22 6.92
C GLY A 74 -1.19 -2.47 7.61
N SER A 75 -2.46 -2.48 8.03
CA SER A 75 -3.07 -3.69 8.60
C SER A 75 -3.39 -4.70 7.51
N SER A 76 -2.91 -5.93 7.64
CA SER A 76 -3.19 -7.05 6.73
C SER A 76 -4.69 -7.38 6.58
N ALA A 77 -5.54 -6.85 7.47
CA ALA A 77 -6.99 -6.96 7.36
C ALA A 77 -7.59 -6.08 6.25
N LEU A 78 -6.86 -5.09 5.74
CA LEU A 78 -7.34 -4.16 4.73
C LEU A 78 -7.45 -4.84 3.37
N ALA A 79 -8.49 -4.50 2.62
CA ALA A 79 -8.80 -5.20 1.36
C ALA A 79 -7.73 -5.02 0.27
N TRP A 80 -6.93 -3.95 0.31
CA TRP A 80 -5.82 -3.72 -0.62
C TRP A 80 -4.53 -4.41 -0.16
N GLU A 81 -4.24 -4.42 1.14
CA GLU A 81 -3.14 -5.19 1.73
C GLU A 81 -3.30 -6.70 1.45
N GLN A 82 -4.53 -7.21 1.56
CA GLN A 82 -4.83 -8.61 1.19
C GLN A 82 -4.59 -8.93 -0.29
N ARG A 83 -4.73 -7.95 -1.19
CA ARG A 83 -4.45 -8.16 -2.62
C ARG A 83 -2.96 -8.19 -2.91
N ALA A 84 -2.19 -7.35 -2.22
CA ALA A 84 -0.75 -7.26 -2.36
C ALA A 84 0.00 -8.42 -1.66
N HIS A 85 -0.63 -9.11 -0.70
CA HIS A 85 -0.05 -10.26 0.02
C HIS A 85 -0.24 -11.62 -0.71
N LYS A 86 -0.40 -11.61 -2.04
CA LYS A 86 -0.73 -12.80 -2.84
C LYS A 86 0.38 -13.14 -3.80
#